data_AF-A0A7Y6A5M8-F1
#
_entry.id   AF-A0A7Y6A5M8-F1
#
_cell.length_a   1.000
_cell.length_b   1.000
_cell.length_c   1.000
_cell.angle_alpha   90.00
_cell.angle_beta   90.00
_cell.angle_gamma   90.00
#
_symmetry.space_group_name_H-M   'P 1'
#
loop_
_entity.id
_entity.type
_entity.pdbx_description
1 polymer ?
#
loop_
_entity_poly.entity_id
_entity_poly.type
_entity_poly.pdbx_seq_one_letter_code
_entity_poly.pdbx_strand_id
1 'polypeptide(L)' 'APADAAPGATAGEDFAQFWLAVPEERPLLPLGGLDKTPVATLTPGNWYLAVEPAGDGLVVEVEGTRGVLWNTSGIQRGE' A
#
# COMPACT_ATOMS: atom_id res chain seq x y z
N ALA A 1 -1.36 34.50 -5.11
CA ALA A 1 -2.20 33.30 -5.21
C ALA A 1 -1.78 32.36 -4.08
N PRO A 2 -2.71 31.70 -3.37
CA PRO A 2 -2.33 30.79 -2.30
C PRO A 2 -1.65 29.57 -2.92
N ALA A 3 -0.47 29.23 -2.41
CA ALA A 3 0.18 27.95 -2.64
C ALA A 3 -0.37 27.00 -1.59
N ASP A 4 -1.15 26.02 -2.01
CA ASP A 4 -1.65 24.97 -1.14
C ASP A 4 -1.13 23.61 -1.63
N ALA A 5 -0.48 22.92 -0.68
CA ALA A 5 -0.23 21.49 -0.57
C ALA A 5 0.50 20.72 -1.69
N ALA A 6 1.77 20.36 -1.46
CA ALA A 6 2.10 19.07 -0.85
C ALA A 6 3.63 18.98 -0.57
N PRO A 7 4.07 18.65 0.66
CA PRO A 7 5.45 18.31 0.94
C PRO A 7 5.63 16.80 0.70
N GLY A 8 6.64 16.38 -0.06
CA GLY A 8 7.04 14.97 0.01
C GLY A 8 7.84 14.44 -1.16
N ALA A 9 9.11 14.16 -0.86
CA ALA A 9 9.98 13.21 -1.52
C ALA A 9 10.37 13.52 -2.97
N THR A 10 11.59 14.08 -3.07
CA THR A 10 12.56 13.73 -4.11
C THR A 10 12.49 12.23 -4.35
N ALA A 11 11.74 11.84 -5.38
CA ALA A 11 11.66 10.46 -5.83
C ALA A 11 13.07 10.05 -6.24
N GLY A 12 13.63 9.04 -5.57
CA GLY A 12 14.34 8.06 -6.36
C GLY A 12 13.32 7.56 -7.38
N GLU A 13 13.59 7.77 -8.68
CA GLU A 13 12.96 7.02 -9.79
C GLU A 13 12.59 5.61 -9.28
N ASP A 14 11.35 5.14 -9.16
CA ASP A 14 10.29 5.08 -10.18
C ASP A 14 8.94 4.55 -9.57
N PHE A 15 8.56 4.93 -8.34
CA PHE A 15 7.31 4.44 -7.71
C PHE A 15 6.32 5.57 -7.41
N ALA A 16 5.24 5.64 -8.20
CA ALA A 16 4.11 6.52 -7.92
C ALA A 16 3.14 5.81 -6.97
N GLN A 17 2.62 6.53 -5.97
CA GLN A 17 1.52 6.04 -5.16
C GLN A 17 0.29 5.79 -6.04
N PHE A 18 -0.40 4.67 -5.82
CA PHE A 18 -1.60 4.31 -6.60
C PHE A 18 -2.62 3.60 -5.72
N TRP A 19 -3.89 3.75 -6.08
CA TRP A 19 -4.97 3.03 -5.42
C TRP A 19 -5.01 1.59 -5.92
N LEU A 20 -5.25 0.63 -5.03
CA LEU A 20 -5.43 -0.76 -5.40
C LEU A 20 -6.62 -1.39 -4.70
N ALA A 21 -7.28 -2.31 -5.40
CA ALA A 21 -8.32 -3.16 -4.83
C ALA A 21 -7.91 -4.62 -4.98
N VAL A 22 -8.17 -5.42 -3.95
CA VAL A 22 -7.89 -6.86 -3.95
C VAL A 22 -9.12 -7.65 -4.42
N PRO A 23 -8.95 -8.77 -5.13
CA PRO A 23 -10.07 -9.62 -5.54
C PRO A 23 -10.60 -10.52 -4.41
N GLU A 24 -9.78 -10.79 -3.39
CA GLU A 24 -10.06 -11.64 -2.24
C GLU A 24 -9.43 -11.03 -0.99
N GLU A 25 -9.85 -11.46 0.20
CA GLU A 25 -9.32 -10.95 1.45
C GLU A 25 -7.82 -11.25 1.61
N ARG A 26 -7.01 -10.23 1.90
CA ARG A 26 -5.54 -10.36 2.00
C ARG A 26 -4.99 -9.75 3.28
N PRO A 27 -4.24 -10.50 4.09
CA PRO A 27 -3.58 -9.93 5.26
C PRO A 27 -2.42 -9.02 4.84
N LEU A 28 -2.30 -7.88 5.50
CA LEU A 28 -1.12 -7.04 5.48
C LEU A 28 -0.19 -7.43 6.62
N LEU A 29 1.08 -7.67 6.30
CA LEU A 29 2.11 -7.98 7.29
C LEU A 29 2.85 -6.72 7.76
N PRO A 30 3.45 -6.72 8.95
CA PRO A 30 4.22 -5.57 9.44
C PRO A 30 5.50 -5.34 8.62
N LEU A 31 5.90 -4.08 8.45
CA LEU A 31 7.07 -3.65 7.68
C LEU A 31 8.43 -4.05 8.27
N GLY A 32 8.49 -4.34 9.58
CA GLY A 32 9.76 -4.46 10.31
C GLY A 32 9.83 -5.61 11.31
N GLY A 33 8.98 -6.63 11.18
CA GLY A 33 8.87 -7.73 12.15
C GLY A 33 9.21 -9.09 11.55
N LEU A 34 9.85 -9.95 12.35
CA LEU A 34 9.84 -11.41 12.16
C LEU A 34 8.43 -12.00 12.40
N ASP A 35 7.55 -11.18 12.96
CA ASP A 35 6.18 -11.49 13.32
C ASP A 35 5.29 -11.59 12.08
N LYS A 36 4.64 -12.75 11.93
CA LYS A 36 3.66 -13.01 10.87
C LYS A 36 2.25 -12.58 11.26
N THR A 37 2.11 -11.72 12.26
CA THR A 37 0.81 -11.25 12.73
C THR A 37 0.29 -10.18 11.78
N PRO A 38 -0.88 -10.35 11.16
CA PRO A 38 -1.45 -9.34 10.29
C PRO A 38 -1.70 -8.04 11.07
N VAL A 39 -1.29 -6.89 10.51
CA VAL A 39 -1.58 -5.56 11.08
C VAL A 39 -2.91 -5.02 10.58
N ALA A 40 -3.36 -5.47 9.41
CA ALA A 40 -4.65 -5.15 8.81
C ALA A 40 -5.02 -6.25 7.80
N THR A 41 -6.28 -6.26 7.36
CA THR A 41 -6.77 -7.15 6.31
C THR A 41 -7.41 -6.32 5.22
N LEU A 42 -6.97 -6.50 3.98
CA LEU A 42 -7.58 -5.92 2.79
C LEU A 42 -8.81 -6.74 2.42
N THR A 43 -9.95 -6.10 2.25
CA THR A 43 -11.20 -6.73 1.84
C THR A 43 -11.52 -6.40 0.38
N PRO A 44 -12.11 -7.33 -0.38
CA PRO A 44 -12.55 -7.06 -1.73
C PRO A 44 -13.66 -6.00 -1.74
N GLY A 45 -13.64 -5.13 -2.74
CA GLY A 45 -14.57 -4.00 -2.85
C GLY A 45 -14.10 -2.71 -2.18
N ASN A 46 -13.00 -2.76 -1.42
CA ASN A 46 -12.33 -1.58 -0.86
C ASN A 46 -11.09 -1.21 -1.67
N TRP A 47 -10.81 0.10 -1.72
CA TRP A 47 -9.60 0.65 -2.32
C TRP A 47 -8.62 1.06 -1.23
N TYR A 48 -7.36 0.70 -1.43
CA TYR A 48 -6.26 0.93 -0.50
C TYR A 48 -5.10 1.60 -1.22
N LEU A 49 -4.32 2.42 -0.51
CA LEU A 49 -3.26 3.19 -1.13
C LEU A 49 -1.94 2.43 -1.05
N ALA A 50 -1.37 2.05 -2.18
CA ALA A 50 0.03 1.64 -2.24
C ALA A 50 0.91 2.89 -2.21
N VAL A 51 1.82 2.95 -1.23
CA VAL A 51 2.64 4.14 -0.97
C VAL A 51 4.11 3.94 -1.33
N GLU A 52 4.61 2.71 -1.24
CA GLU A 52 6.00 2.38 -1.57
C GLU A 52 6.16 0.88 -1.92
N PRO A 53 7.21 0.48 -2.66
CA PRO A 53 7.50 -0.93 -2.96
C PRO A 53 8.25 -1.60 -1.79
N ALA A 54 7.92 -2.86 -1.47
CA ALA A 54 8.55 -3.64 -0.40
C ALA A 54 9.15 -4.94 -0.94
N GLY A 55 10.21 -4.82 -1.74
CA GLY A 55 10.86 -5.95 -2.39
C GLY A 55 9.92 -6.65 -3.38
N ASP A 56 9.46 -7.85 -3.03
CA ASP A 56 8.49 -8.62 -3.82
C ASP A 56 7.02 -8.21 -3.55
N GLY A 57 6.79 -7.40 -2.52
CA GLY A 57 5.48 -6.90 -2.11
C GLY A 57 5.28 -5.40 -2.33
N LEU A 58 4.12 -4.91 -1.90
CA LEU A 58 3.75 -3.49 -1.89
C LEU A 58 3.44 -3.05 -0.48
N VAL A 59 3.90 -1.88 -0.06
CA VAL A 59 3.44 -1.27 1.18
C VAL A 59 2.12 -0.59 0.90
N VAL A 60 1.11 -1.01 1.64
CA VAL A 60 -0.25 -0.52 1.54
C VAL A 60 -0.60 0.18 2.86
N GLU A 61 -1.18 1.36 2.75
CA GLU A 61 -1.74 2.10 3.87
C GLU A 61 -3.24 1.84 3.99
N VAL A 62 -3.67 1.44 5.20
CA VAL A 62 -5.05 1.13 5.56
C VAL A 62 -5.39 1.91 6.81
N GLU A 63 -6.21 2.96 6.68
CA GLU A 63 -6.66 3.80 7.80
C GLU A 63 -5.50 4.30 8.69
N GLY A 64 -4.37 4.68 8.07
CA GLY A 64 -3.15 5.13 8.76
C GLY A 64 -2.21 4.01 9.24
N THR A 65 -2.61 2.74 9.09
CA THR A 65 -1.76 1.58 9.35
C THR A 65 -1.09 1.13 8.07
N ARG A 66 0.24 1.13 8.03
CA ARG A 66 1.01 0.64 6.87
C ARG A 66 1.41 -0.81 7.08
N GLY A 67 1.20 -1.63 6.07
CA GLY A 67 1.66 -3.02 6.06
C GLY A 67 2.03 -3.48 4.66
N VAL A 68 2.79 -4.56 4.59
CA VAL A 68 3.28 -5.16 3.36
C VAL A 68 2.28 -6.18 2.84
N LEU A 69 1.78 -5.92 1.63
CA LEU A 69 1.03 -6.83 0.80
C LEU A 69 2.01 -7.65 -0.06
N TRP A 70 2.28 -8.89 0.35
CA TRP A 70 3.11 -9.82 -0.43
C TRP A 70 2.34 -10.45 -1.60
N ASN A 71 1.04 -10.68 -1.42
CA ASN A 71 0.21 -11.22 -2.49
C ASN A 71 -0.35 -10.09 -3.32
N THR A 72 0.31 -9.77 -4.43
CA THR A 72 -0.09 -8.74 -5.41
C THR A 72 -0.77 -9.34 -6.64
N SER A 73 -0.99 -10.65 -6.67
CA SER A 73 -1.57 -11.35 -7.82
C SER A 73 -3.02 -10.92 -8.05
N GLY A 74 -3.38 -10.46 -9.24
CA GLY A 74 -4.76 -10.09 -9.56
C GLY A 74 -5.30 -8.83 -8.85
N ILE A 75 -4.44 -8.00 -8.25
CA ILE A 75 -4.88 -6.69 -7.74
C ILE A 75 -5.33 -5.79 -8.89
N GLN A 76 -6.39 -5.03 -8.67
CA GLN A 76 -6.81 -3.95 -9.55
C GLN A 76 -6.02 -2.71 -9.15
N ARG A 77 -5.43 -2.00 -10.12
CA ARG A 77 -4.75 -0.74 -9.90
C ARG A 77 -5.61 0.38 -10.47
N GLY A 78 -5.89 1.37 -9.65
CA GLY A 78 -6.57 2.60 -9.99
C GLY A 78 -5.52 3.69 -10.15
N GLU A 79 -5.68 4.46 -11.22
CA GLU A 79 -4.90 5.66 -11.50
C GLU A 79 -5.38 6.83 -10.64
#